data_AF-A0A6I9P5Y2-F1
#
_entry.id   AF-A0A6I9P5Y2-F1
#
_cell.length_a   1.000
_cell.length_b   1.000
_cell.length_c   1.000
_cell.angle_alpha   90.00
_cell.angle_beta   90.00
_cell.angle_gamma   90.00
#
_symmetry.space_group_name_H-M   'P 1'
#
loop_
_entity.id
_entity.type
_entity.pdbx_description
1 polymer ?
#
loop_
_entity_poly.entity_id
_entity_poly.type
_entity_poly.pdbx_seq_one_letter_code
_entity_poly.pdbx_strand_id
1 'polypeptide(L)'
;MRQSQVDKLYAGLKDLSEERRGKLDERLRLFQLNREVDDLEQWIAEREVVAGSHELGQDYEHVTMLQERFREFARDTGNIGQERVDTVNQQADDLINTGHGDAATIAEWKDGLNEAWADLLELIDTRTQILAASFELHKFYHDAKEILHRILDKHKKLPEELGRDQNTVETLQRMHTTFEHDIQALGTQVLEMWD
;
A
#
# COMPACT_ATOMS: atom_id res chain seq x y z
N MET A 1 45.72 -21.61 -55.73
CA MET A 1 44.31 -21.37 -56.13
C MET A 1 43.30 -22.15 -55.29
N ARG A 2 43.43 -23.48 -55.11
CA ARG A 2 42.46 -24.25 -54.30
C ARG A 2 42.49 -23.91 -52.80
N GLN A 3 43.68 -23.78 -52.19
CA GLN A 3 43.81 -23.39 -50.76
C GLN A 3 43.17 -22.04 -50.45
N SER A 4 43.48 -21.01 -51.25
CA SER A 4 42.92 -19.66 -51.06
C SER A 4 41.39 -19.60 -51.20
N GLN A 5 40.78 -20.51 -51.97
CA GLN A 5 39.33 -20.61 -52.07
C GLN A 5 38.73 -21.25 -50.82
N VAL A 6 39.37 -22.30 -50.30
CA VAL A 6 38.98 -22.96 -49.03
C VAL A 6 39.10 -21.97 -47.86
N ASP A 7 40.19 -21.22 -47.77
CA ASP A 7 40.40 -20.24 -46.69
C ASP A 7 39.31 -19.14 -46.71
N LYS A 8 38.94 -18.64 -47.89
CA LYS A 8 37.85 -17.66 -48.06
C LYS A 8 36.49 -18.22 -47.64
N LEU A 9 36.17 -19.45 -48.06
CA LEU A 9 34.91 -20.10 -47.70
C LEU A 9 34.83 -20.37 -46.19
N TYR A 10 35.94 -20.77 -45.58
CA TYR A 10 36.01 -20.97 -44.13
C TYR A 10 35.82 -19.66 -43.35
N ALA A 11 36.50 -18.58 -43.76
CA ALA A 11 36.32 -17.26 -43.16
C ALA A 11 34.86 -16.79 -43.28
N GLY A 12 34.27 -16.87 -44.48
CA GLY A 12 32.86 -16.49 -44.67
C GLY A 12 31.88 -17.35 -43.86
N LEU A 13 32.14 -18.65 -43.72
CA LEU A 13 31.34 -19.51 -42.85
C LEU A 13 31.44 -19.11 -41.37
N LYS A 14 32.65 -18.73 -40.92
CA LYS A 14 32.86 -18.25 -39.55
C LYS A 14 32.10 -16.95 -39.30
N ASP A 15 32.18 -15.99 -40.23
CA ASP A 15 31.47 -14.71 -40.13
C ASP A 15 29.94 -14.93 -40.08
N LEU A 16 29.40 -15.78 -40.96
CA LEU A 16 27.98 -16.17 -40.97
C LEU A 16 27.54 -16.85 -39.66
N SER A 17 28.41 -17.68 -39.08
CA SER A 17 28.14 -18.34 -37.80
C SER A 17 28.10 -17.33 -36.65
N GLU A 18 28.99 -16.33 -36.64
CA GLU A 18 29.03 -15.27 -35.63
C GLU A 18 27.80 -14.35 -35.74
N GLU A 19 27.42 -13.96 -36.97
CA GLU A 19 26.19 -13.19 -37.23
C GLU A 19 24.94 -13.95 -36.76
N ARG A 20 24.84 -15.25 -37.09
CA ARG A 20 23.72 -16.08 -36.64
C ARG A 20 23.65 -16.16 -35.11
N ARG A 21 24.78 -16.29 -34.43
CA ARG A 21 24.83 -16.32 -32.97
C ARG A 21 24.31 -15.00 -32.38
N GLY A 22 24.71 -13.86 -32.93
CA GLY A 22 24.20 -12.54 -32.50
C GLY A 22 22.69 -12.43 -32.61
N LYS A 23 22.12 -12.78 -33.78
CA LYS A 23 20.67 -12.75 -34.00
C LYS A 23 19.88 -13.69 -33.07
N LEU A 24 20.46 -14.85 -32.74
CA LEU A 24 19.83 -15.78 -31.80
C LEU A 24 19.85 -15.25 -30.37
N ASP A 25 20.94 -14.59 -29.95
CA ASP A 25 21.05 -13.97 -28.64
C ASP A 25 20.08 -12.79 -28.48
N GLU A 26 19.98 -11.92 -29.50
CA GLU A 26 18.99 -10.83 -29.57
C GLU A 26 17.56 -11.36 -29.42
N ARG A 27 17.19 -12.39 -30.20
CA ARG A 27 15.87 -13.01 -30.11
C ARG A 27 15.61 -13.63 -28.75
N LEU A 28 16.60 -14.29 -28.15
CA LEU A 28 16.47 -14.87 -26.82
C LEU A 28 16.17 -13.80 -25.77
N ARG A 29 16.92 -12.70 -25.78
CA ARG A 29 16.73 -11.58 -24.85
C ARG A 29 15.38 -10.90 -25.03
N LEU A 30 14.93 -10.72 -26.27
CA LEU A 30 13.59 -10.17 -26.56
C LEU A 30 12.48 -11.03 -25.93
N PHE A 31 12.53 -12.35 -26.10
CA PHE A 31 11.51 -13.23 -25.53
C PHE A 31 11.60 -13.34 -24.00
N GLN A 32 12.79 -13.20 -23.43
CA GLN A 32 12.97 -13.10 -21.98
C GLN A 32 12.30 -11.83 -21.45
N LEU A 33 12.60 -10.67 -22.06
CA LEU A 33 12.00 -9.40 -21.69
C LEU A 33 10.47 -9.43 -21.81
N ASN A 34 9.92 -9.90 -22.93
CA ASN A 34 8.47 -9.99 -23.12
C ASN A 34 7.81 -10.79 -22.00
N ARG A 35 8.40 -11.93 -21.63
CA ARG A 35 7.86 -12.75 -20.55
C ARG A 35 7.97 -12.03 -19.19
N GLU A 36 9.05 -11.32 -18.93
CA GLU A 36 9.20 -10.56 -17.68
C GLU A 36 8.19 -9.40 -17.59
N VAL A 37 7.87 -8.75 -18.72
CA VAL A 37 6.79 -7.77 -18.82
C VAL A 37 5.45 -8.44 -18.51
N ASP A 38 5.09 -9.53 -19.20
CA ASP A 38 3.82 -10.25 -18.98
C ASP A 38 3.67 -10.71 -17.50
N ASP A 39 4.73 -11.28 -16.93
CA ASP A 39 4.77 -11.77 -15.54
C ASP A 39 4.65 -10.61 -14.53
N LEU A 40 5.06 -9.40 -14.89
CA LEU A 40 4.95 -8.21 -14.05
C LEU A 40 3.61 -7.51 -14.20
N GLU A 41 3.06 -7.42 -15.41
CA GLU A 41 1.70 -6.91 -15.66
C GLU A 41 0.65 -7.76 -14.94
N GLN A 42 0.76 -9.09 -15.01
CA GLN A 42 -0.11 -9.98 -14.25
C GLN A 42 0.01 -9.72 -12.75
N TRP A 43 1.23 -9.55 -12.25
CA TRP A 43 1.46 -9.27 -10.84
C TRP A 43 0.85 -7.92 -10.43
N ILE A 44 0.96 -6.88 -11.26
CA ILE A 44 0.30 -5.58 -11.04
C ILE A 44 -1.21 -5.77 -10.95
N ALA A 45 -1.83 -6.47 -11.91
CA ALA A 45 -3.27 -6.73 -11.92
C ALA A 45 -3.74 -7.48 -10.65
N GLU A 46 -2.96 -8.44 -10.15
CA GLU A 46 -3.26 -9.13 -8.90
C GLU A 46 -3.23 -8.18 -7.68
N ARG A 47 -2.33 -7.19 -7.68
CA ARG A 47 -2.26 -6.16 -6.63
C ARG A 47 -3.37 -5.14 -6.74
N GLU A 48 -3.78 -4.77 -7.96
CA GLU A 48 -4.91 -3.88 -8.20
C GLU A 48 -6.21 -4.43 -7.62
N VAL A 49 -6.43 -5.76 -7.69
CA VAL A 49 -7.61 -6.39 -7.06
C VAL A 49 -7.65 -6.13 -5.55
N VAL A 50 -6.50 -6.17 -4.88
CA VAL A 50 -6.40 -5.90 -3.44
C VAL A 50 -6.58 -4.41 -3.15
N ALA A 51 -5.90 -3.55 -3.91
CA ALA A 51 -5.98 -2.09 -3.78
C ALA A 51 -7.38 -1.53 -4.10
N GLY A 52 -8.09 -2.16 -5.03
CA GLY A 52 -9.46 -1.83 -5.44
C GLY A 52 -10.56 -2.39 -4.52
N SER A 53 -10.20 -3.00 -3.38
CA SER A 53 -11.22 -3.37 -2.38
C SER A 53 -11.96 -2.13 -1.87
N HIS A 54 -13.28 -2.26 -1.69
CA HIS A 54 -14.14 -1.19 -1.18
C HIS A 54 -14.54 -1.39 0.29
N GLU A 55 -13.95 -2.37 0.97
CA GLU A 55 -14.28 -2.67 2.37
C GLU A 55 -13.79 -1.54 3.30
N LEU A 56 -14.65 -0.94 4.11
CA LEU A 56 -14.29 0.21 4.96
C LEU A 56 -14.16 -0.11 6.45
N GLY A 57 -14.40 -1.37 6.83
CA GLY A 57 -14.55 -1.77 8.23
C GLY A 57 -16.00 -1.67 8.70
N GLN A 58 -16.35 -2.44 9.74
CA GLN A 58 -17.70 -2.48 10.32
C GLN A 58 -17.76 -1.80 11.70
N ASP A 59 -16.60 -1.67 12.34
CA ASP A 59 -16.35 -1.08 13.65
C ASP A 59 -14.91 -0.56 13.70
N TYR A 60 -14.56 0.10 14.82
CA TYR A 60 -13.27 0.75 15.00
C TYR A 60 -12.11 -0.25 14.98
N GLU A 61 -12.29 -1.40 15.63
CA GLU A 61 -11.31 -2.48 15.65
C GLU A 61 -11.06 -3.05 14.24
N HIS A 62 -12.12 -3.25 13.46
CA HIS A 62 -12.03 -3.79 12.11
C HIS A 62 -11.32 -2.82 11.16
N VAL A 63 -11.67 -1.52 11.16
CA VAL A 63 -11.00 -0.54 10.29
C VAL A 63 -9.53 -0.32 10.69
N THR A 64 -9.20 -0.41 11.98
CA THR A 64 -7.81 -0.36 12.45
C THR A 64 -6.99 -1.51 11.86
N MET A 65 -7.52 -2.73 11.93
CA MET A 65 -6.88 -3.92 11.34
C MET A 65 -6.73 -3.80 9.82
N LEU A 66 -7.77 -3.31 9.11
CA LEU A 66 -7.70 -3.08 7.66
C LEU A 66 -6.62 -2.04 7.30
N GLN A 67 -6.53 -0.94 8.04
CA GLN A 67 -5.55 0.11 7.80
C GLN A 67 -4.11 -0.40 8.01
N GLU A 68 -3.86 -1.16 9.08
CA GLU A 68 -2.54 -1.75 9.36
C GLU A 68 -2.12 -2.74 8.27
N ARG A 69 -3.00 -3.68 7.92
CA ARG A 69 -2.75 -4.63 6.85
C ARG A 69 -2.52 -3.95 5.50
N PHE A 70 -3.32 -2.94 5.19
CA PHE A 70 -3.17 -2.23 3.93
C PHE A 70 -1.87 -1.43 3.87
N ARG A 71 -1.43 -0.85 5.00
CA ARG A 71 -0.14 -0.17 5.12
C ARG A 71 1.03 -1.12 4.87
N GLU A 72 0.99 -2.34 5.42
CA GLU A 72 2.00 -3.37 5.13
C GLU A 72 1.98 -3.78 3.66
N PHE A 73 0.79 -4.05 3.11
CA PHE A 73 0.61 -4.35 1.70
C PHE A 73 1.17 -3.26 0.78
N ALA A 74 0.86 -2.00 1.05
CA ALA A 74 1.31 -0.86 0.26
C ALA A 74 2.84 -0.71 0.28
N ARG A 75 3.45 -0.83 1.47
CA ARG A 75 4.90 -0.78 1.64
C ARG A 75 5.60 -1.91 0.88
N ASP A 76 5.13 -3.14 1.06
CA ASP A 76 5.76 -4.31 0.48
C ASP A 76 5.57 -4.32 -1.05
N THR A 77 4.39 -3.89 -1.54
CA THR A 77 4.11 -3.72 -2.97
C THR A 77 5.00 -2.65 -3.57
N GLY A 78 5.13 -1.48 -2.94
CA GLY A 78 6.00 -0.39 -3.40
C GLY A 78 7.47 -0.82 -3.51
N ASN A 79 8.00 -1.50 -2.49
CA ASN A 79 9.40 -1.93 -2.48
C ASN A 79 9.69 -2.99 -3.56
N ILE A 80 8.90 -4.07 -3.60
CA ILE A 80 9.14 -5.19 -4.52
C ILE A 80 8.79 -4.80 -5.95
N GLY A 81 7.70 -4.05 -6.13
CA GLY A 81 7.23 -3.60 -7.44
C GLY A 81 8.23 -2.67 -8.09
N GLN A 82 8.74 -1.66 -7.35
CA GLN A 82 9.72 -0.72 -7.90
C GLN A 82 11.01 -1.43 -8.36
N GLU A 83 11.55 -2.35 -7.55
CA GLU A 83 12.76 -3.11 -7.93
C GLU A 83 12.55 -3.91 -9.24
N ARG A 84 11.39 -4.54 -9.38
CA ARG A 84 11.06 -5.33 -10.58
C ARG A 84 10.84 -4.45 -11.80
N VAL A 85 10.09 -3.35 -11.65
CA VAL A 85 9.86 -2.36 -12.72
C VAL A 85 11.19 -1.76 -13.19
N ASP A 86 12.07 -1.36 -12.28
CA ASP A 86 13.40 -0.83 -12.60
C ASP A 86 14.26 -1.85 -13.37
N THR A 87 14.20 -3.12 -12.96
CA THR A 87 14.92 -4.21 -13.64
C THR A 87 14.45 -4.41 -15.07
N VAL A 88 13.12 -4.50 -15.29
CA VAL A 88 12.53 -4.66 -16.62
C VAL A 88 12.80 -3.44 -17.49
N ASN A 89 12.69 -2.23 -16.92
CA ASN A 89 13.04 -0.99 -17.60
C ASN A 89 14.49 -0.96 -18.08
N GLN A 90 15.44 -1.39 -17.24
CA GLN A 90 16.85 -1.46 -17.62
C GLN A 90 17.09 -2.46 -18.76
N GLN A 91 16.45 -3.63 -18.72
CA GLN A 91 16.57 -4.62 -19.79
C GLN A 91 15.98 -4.09 -21.11
N ALA A 92 14.84 -3.40 -21.06
CA ALA A 92 14.23 -2.74 -22.20
C ALA A 92 15.16 -1.67 -22.78
N ASP A 93 15.72 -0.82 -21.93
CA ASP A 93 16.67 0.23 -22.32
C ASP A 93 17.93 -0.35 -22.96
N ASP A 94 18.47 -1.46 -22.44
CA ASP A 94 19.64 -2.12 -23.03
C ASP A 94 19.35 -2.64 -24.44
N LEU A 95 18.18 -3.23 -24.69
CA LEU A 95 17.79 -3.68 -26.03
C LEU A 95 17.53 -2.51 -26.99
N ILE A 96 16.91 -1.43 -26.52
CA ILE A 96 16.68 -0.23 -27.32
C ILE A 96 18.01 0.44 -27.69
N ASN A 97 18.90 0.64 -26.71
CA ASN A 97 20.18 1.32 -26.88
C ASN A 97 21.18 0.53 -27.74
N THR A 98 21.06 -0.80 -27.78
CA THR A 98 21.84 -1.66 -28.68
C THR A 98 21.32 -1.64 -30.12
N GLY A 99 20.20 -0.94 -30.39
CA GLY A 99 19.62 -0.79 -31.72
C GLY A 99 18.88 -2.04 -32.18
N HIS A 100 18.25 -2.78 -31.26
CA HIS A 100 17.48 -3.97 -31.58
C HIS A 100 16.38 -3.67 -32.62
N GLY A 101 16.16 -4.58 -33.57
CA GLY A 101 15.23 -4.36 -34.69
C GLY A 101 13.76 -4.13 -34.27
N ASP A 102 13.39 -4.64 -33.10
CA ASP A 102 12.04 -4.52 -32.50
C ASP A 102 11.96 -3.39 -31.44
N ALA A 103 12.89 -2.42 -31.43
CA ALA A 103 12.98 -1.38 -30.39
C ALA A 103 11.70 -0.56 -30.19
N ALA A 104 10.91 -0.31 -31.24
CA ALA A 104 9.64 0.41 -31.12
C ALA A 104 8.62 -0.35 -30.26
N THR A 105 8.48 -1.65 -30.49
CA THR A 105 7.59 -2.52 -29.70
C THR A 105 8.07 -2.65 -28.25
N ILE A 106 9.40 -2.73 -28.05
CA ILE A 106 9.98 -2.76 -26.69
C ILE A 106 9.66 -1.47 -25.92
N ALA A 107 9.72 -0.31 -26.59
CA ALA A 107 9.35 0.97 -25.99
C ALA A 107 7.85 1.00 -25.62
N GLU A 108 6.96 0.49 -26.50
CA GLU A 108 5.53 0.37 -26.20
C GLU A 108 5.26 -0.50 -24.97
N TRP A 109 5.93 -1.65 -24.83
CA TRP A 109 5.82 -2.50 -23.64
C TRP A 109 6.32 -1.79 -22.38
N LYS A 110 7.44 -1.08 -22.49
CA LYS A 110 8.02 -0.32 -21.39
C LYS A 110 7.05 0.78 -20.91
N ASP A 111 6.47 1.53 -21.84
CA ASP A 111 5.54 2.61 -21.51
C ASP A 111 4.25 2.06 -20.87
N GLY A 112 3.66 1.01 -21.44
CA GLY A 112 2.46 0.37 -20.89
C GLY A 112 2.67 -0.19 -19.48
N LEU A 113 3.79 -0.86 -19.25
CA LEU A 113 4.15 -1.37 -17.92
C LEU A 113 4.30 -0.24 -16.89
N ASN A 114 4.96 0.86 -17.26
CA ASN A 114 5.16 2.00 -16.36
C ASN A 114 3.85 2.75 -16.08
N GLU A 115 2.95 2.85 -17.06
CA GLU A 115 1.60 3.40 -16.89
C GLU A 115 0.80 2.55 -15.89
N ALA A 116 0.72 1.22 -16.10
CA ALA A 116 0.04 0.31 -15.19
C ALA A 116 0.64 0.34 -13.77
N TRP A 117 1.96 0.48 -13.65
CA TRP A 117 2.61 0.64 -12.34
C TRP A 117 2.22 1.94 -11.65
N ALA A 118 2.20 3.06 -12.39
CA ALA A 118 1.80 4.35 -11.85
C ALA A 118 0.34 4.35 -11.40
N ASP A 119 -0.55 3.75 -12.19
CA ASP A 119 -1.98 3.60 -11.89
C ASP A 119 -2.20 2.79 -10.60
N LEU A 120 -1.45 1.69 -10.40
CA LEU A 120 -1.50 0.92 -9.17
C LEU A 120 -1.05 1.75 -7.95
N LEU A 121 0.02 2.55 -8.08
CA LEU A 121 0.48 3.40 -6.98
C LEU A 121 -0.55 4.48 -6.61
N GLU A 122 -1.20 5.09 -7.61
CA GLU A 122 -2.30 6.05 -7.38
C GLU A 122 -3.51 5.39 -6.71
N LEU A 123 -3.86 4.18 -7.14
CA LEU A 123 -4.94 3.40 -6.55
C LEU A 123 -4.64 3.06 -5.08
N ILE A 124 -3.40 2.68 -4.77
CA ILE A 124 -2.95 2.42 -3.39
C ILE A 124 -3.04 3.69 -2.54
N ASP A 125 -2.62 4.85 -3.05
CA ASP A 125 -2.70 6.11 -2.32
C ASP A 125 -4.16 6.49 -2.04
N THR A 126 -5.01 6.43 -3.06
CA THR A 126 -6.46 6.68 -2.95
C THR A 126 -7.10 5.78 -1.90
N ARG A 127 -6.80 4.48 -1.93
CA ARG A 127 -7.30 3.52 -0.94
C ARG A 127 -6.80 3.80 0.47
N THR A 128 -5.55 4.24 0.62
CA THR A 128 -4.96 4.65 1.91
C THR A 128 -5.73 5.82 2.50
N GLN A 129 -6.03 6.84 1.69
CA GLN A 129 -6.81 8.01 2.13
C GLN A 129 -8.25 7.62 2.53
N ILE A 130 -8.89 6.74 1.76
CA ILE A 130 -10.24 6.23 2.06
C ILE A 130 -10.26 5.49 3.41
N LEU A 131 -9.29 4.61 3.67
CA LEU A 131 -9.20 3.89 4.94
C LEU A 131 -8.89 4.83 6.11
N ALA A 132 -8.07 5.87 5.90
CA ALA A 132 -7.84 6.90 6.91
C ALA A 132 -9.12 7.66 7.26
N ALA A 133 -9.91 8.07 6.27
CA ALA A 133 -11.19 8.74 6.50
C ALA A 133 -12.18 7.83 7.25
N SER A 134 -12.27 6.55 6.87
CA SER A 134 -13.11 5.57 7.59
C SER A 134 -12.65 5.39 9.03
N PHE A 135 -11.34 5.30 9.25
CA PHE A 135 -10.75 5.18 10.59
C PHE A 135 -11.15 6.35 11.49
N GLU A 136 -10.97 7.60 11.03
CA GLU A 136 -11.34 8.79 11.81
C GLU A 136 -12.83 8.81 12.15
N LEU A 137 -13.69 8.44 11.20
CA LEU A 137 -15.13 8.37 11.44
C LEU A 137 -15.48 7.32 12.51
N HIS A 138 -14.94 6.11 12.39
CA HIS A 138 -15.18 5.04 13.34
C HIS A 138 -14.61 5.35 14.73
N LYS A 139 -13.43 5.97 14.78
CA LYS A 139 -12.81 6.43 16.02
C LYS A 139 -13.71 7.43 16.73
N PHE A 140 -14.20 8.44 16.02
CA PHE A 140 -15.13 9.43 16.58
C PHE A 140 -16.39 8.76 17.17
N TYR A 141 -17.03 7.83 16.44
CA TYR A 141 -18.19 7.12 16.96
C TYR A 141 -17.88 6.20 18.16
N HIS A 142 -16.69 5.59 18.18
CA HIS A 142 -16.23 4.77 19.28
C HIS A 142 -16.02 5.62 20.54
N ASP A 143 -15.25 6.70 20.42
CA ASP A 143 -14.92 7.64 21.49
C ASP A 143 -16.20 8.30 22.04
N ALA A 144 -17.11 8.73 21.17
CA ALA A 144 -18.40 9.31 21.57
C ALA A 144 -19.27 8.34 22.36
N LYS A 145 -19.31 7.06 21.97
CA LYS A 145 -20.04 6.01 22.71
C LYS A 145 -19.42 5.76 24.07
N GLU A 146 -18.08 5.73 24.16
CA GLU A 146 -17.38 5.53 25.41
C GLU A 146 -17.62 6.70 26.38
N ILE A 147 -17.49 7.93 25.89
CA ILE A 147 -17.77 9.15 26.67
C ILE A 147 -19.22 9.17 27.14
N LEU A 148 -20.19 8.88 26.26
CA LEU A 148 -21.60 8.80 26.64
C LEU A 148 -21.82 7.75 27.74
N HIS A 149 -21.20 6.57 27.62
CA HIS A 149 -21.30 5.54 28.64
C HIS A 149 -20.74 6.02 29.99
N ARG A 150 -19.57 6.68 29.99
CA ARG A 150 -18.96 7.27 31.19
C ARG A 150 -19.85 8.34 31.83
N ILE A 151 -20.47 9.22 31.02
CA ILE A 151 -21.42 10.23 31.51
C ILE A 151 -22.64 9.57 32.18
N LEU A 152 -23.25 8.58 31.53
CA LEU A 152 -24.42 7.88 32.07
C LEU A 152 -24.09 7.10 33.35
N ASP A 153 -22.92 6.48 33.42
CA ASP A 153 -22.44 5.79 34.62
C ASP A 153 -22.19 6.76 35.78
N LYS A 154 -21.56 7.92 35.51
CA LYS A 154 -21.39 9.00 36.50
C LYS A 154 -22.73 9.55 36.99
N HIS A 155 -23.67 9.80 36.08
CA HIS A 155 -25.02 10.25 36.43
C HIS A 155 -25.73 9.26 37.36
N LYS A 156 -25.65 7.94 37.06
CA LYS A 156 -26.27 6.90 37.88
C LYS A 156 -25.63 6.75 39.27
N LYS A 157 -24.34 7.05 39.40
CA LYS A 157 -23.57 6.91 40.64
C LYS A 157 -23.70 8.11 41.57
N LEU A 158 -24.30 9.22 41.13
CA LEU A 158 -24.48 10.41 41.96
C LEU A 158 -25.54 10.13 43.05
N PRO A 159 -25.19 10.15 44.34
CA PRO A 159 -26.14 9.90 45.42
C PRO A 159 -27.16 11.05 45.53
N GLU A 160 -28.44 10.73 45.65
CA GLU A 160 -29.49 11.73 45.96
C GLU A 160 -29.57 12.06 47.47
N GLU A 161 -29.05 11.16 48.31
CA GLU A 161 -29.08 11.28 49.77
C GLU A 161 -28.12 12.38 50.25
N LEU A 162 -28.58 13.25 51.15
CA LEU A 162 -27.78 14.34 51.72
C LEU A 162 -27.10 13.99 53.05
N GLY A 163 -27.21 12.74 53.51
CA GLY A 163 -26.76 12.30 54.83
C GLY A 163 -27.76 12.66 55.93
N ARG A 164 -27.59 12.02 57.09
CA ARG A 164 -28.53 12.15 58.23
C ARG A 164 -27.88 12.68 59.51
N ASP A 165 -26.55 12.78 59.51
CA ASP A 165 -25.72 13.22 60.63
C ASP A 165 -24.41 13.82 60.09
N GLN A 166 -23.65 14.49 60.95
CA GLN A 166 -22.40 15.17 60.56
C GLN A 166 -21.41 14.22 59.85
N ASN A 167 -21.22 13.02 60.38
CA ASN A 167 -20.24 12.06 59.84
C ASN A 167 -20.63 11.58 58.43
N THR A 168 -21.93 11.32 58.20
CA THR A 168 -22.44 10.92 56.88
C THR A 168 -22.34 12.06 55.86
N VAL A 169 -22.63 13.30 56.26
CA VAL A 169 -22.47 14.50 55.42
C VAL A 169 -21.00 14.71 55.05
N GLU A 170 -20.06 14.67 56.01
CA GLU A 170 -18.62 14.86 55.75
C GLU A 170 -18.04 13.75 54.84
N THR A 171 -18.61 12.55 54.91
CA THR A 171 -18.23 11.44 54.01
C THR A 171 -18.74 11.69 52.60
N LEU A 172 -20.02 12.07 52.44
CA LEU A 172 -20.61 12.42 51.15
C LEU A 172 -19.90 13.61 50.49
N GLN A 173 -19.52 14.63 51.27
CA GLN A 173 -18.78 15.79 50.77
C GLN A 173 -17.40 15.41 50.22
N ARG A 174 -16.65 14.55 50.92
CA ARG A 174 -15.36 14.04 50.42
C ARG A 174 -15.54 13.24 49.13
N MET A 175 -16.55 12.36 49.07
CA MET A 175 -16.87 11.62 47.85
C MET A 175 -17.25 12.54 46.70
N HIS A 176 -18.01 13.60 46.97
CA HIS A 176 -18.43 14.58 45.97
C HIS A 176 -17.24 15.37 45.42
N THR A 177 -16.27 15.74 46.28
CA THR A 177 -15.05 16.44 45.83
C THR A 177 -14.26 15.59 44.83
N THR A 178 -14.12 14.28 45.09
CA THR A 178 -13.51 13.34 44.13
C THR A 178 -14.33 13.23 42.85
N PHE A 179 -15.66 13.19 42.96
CA PHE A 179 -16.55 13.13 41.82
C PHE A 179 -16.45 14.38 40.92
N GLU A 180 -16.31 15.57 41.49
CA GLU A 180 -16.08 16.82 40.75
C GLU A 180 -14.77 16.79 39.97
N HIS A 181 -13.69 16.28 40.57
CA HIS A 181 -12.41 16.10 39.87
C HIS A 181 -12.55 15.14 38.68
N ASP A 182 -13.27 14.02 38.85
CA ASP A 182 -13.51 13.08 37.76
C ASP A 182 -14.37 13.70 36.64
N ILE A 183 -15.33 14.56 36.97
CA ILE A 183 -16.12 15.31 35.98
C ILE A 183 -15.24 16.27 35.19
N GLN A 184 -14.30 16.97 35.84
CA GLN A 184 -13.39 17.87 35.15
C GLN A 184 -12.54 17.12 34.12
N ALA A 185 -11.98 15.96 34.49
CA ALA A 185 -11.22 15.13 33.57
C ALA A 185 -12.08 14.62 32.39
N LEU A 186 -13.34 14.23 32.63
CA LEU A 186 -14.28 13.85 31.59
C LEU A 186 -14.63 15.03 30.66
N GLY A 187 -14.77 16.22 31.23
CA GLY A 187 -15.00 17.46 30.48
C GLY A 187 -13.86 17.76 29.49
N THR A 188 -12.60 17.54 29.89
CA THR A 188 -11.45 17.66 28.99
C THR A 188 -11.54 16.67 27.82
N GLN A 189 -11.85 15.40 28.09
CA GLN A 189 -11.99 14.38 27.04
C GLN A 189 -13.13 14.70 26.06
N VAL A 190 -14.23 15.26 26.56
CA VAL A 190 -15.35 15.71 25.71
C VAL A 190 -14.86 16.81 24.78
N LEU A 191 -14.08 17.79 25.28
CA LEU A 191 -13.55 18.88 24.46
C LEU A 191 -12.58 18.36 23.39
N GLU A 192 -11.65 17.50 23.77
CA GLU A 192 -10.66 16.89 22.87
C GLU A 192 -11.28 16.05 21.74
N MET A 193 -12.50 15.52 21.93
CA MET A 193 -13.20 14.76 20.89
C MET A 193 -13.71 15.65 19.73
N TRP A 194 -13.88 16.95 19.96
CA TRP A 194 -14.43 17.90 18.97
C TRP A 194 -13.39 18.79 18.30
N ASP A 195 -12.13 18.75 18.75
CA ASP A 195 -10.98 19.48 18.18
C ASP A 195 -10.23 18.63 17.13
#